data_AF-A0A3L6JTK0-F1
#
_entry.id   AF-A0A3L6JTK0-F1
#
_cell.length_a   1.000
_cell.length_b   1.000
_cell.length_c   1.000
_cell.angle_alpha   90.00
_cell.angle_beta   90.00
_cell.angle_gamma   90.00
#
_symmetry.space_group_name_H-M   'P 1'
#
loop_
_entity.id
_entity.type
_entity.pdbx_description
1 polymer ?
#
loop_
_entity_poly.entity_id
_entity_poly.type
_entity_poly.pdbx_seq_one_letter_code
_entity_poly.pdbx_strand_id
1 'polypeptide(L)'
;MRERVPELAKDLKRFIDAYGYAQWIHNVTNEFDLDNLMKGLGWFMSSGCRGCPSGGGMPHCEVKECCSGRGKDNCYSCASFPSCQKLIYQKQTYRIDDNYARIKETGYEKWMREQSRKSKKGFDNIEYLEQTLKMEKRE
;
A
#
# COMPACT_ATOMS: atom_id res chain seq x y z
N MET A 1 -1.58 0.26 3.86
CA MET A 1 -0.20 -0.01 3.42
C MET A 1 0.85 0.92 4.05
N ARG A 2 0.48 2.06 4.68
CA ARG A 2 1.47 3.00 5.27
C ARG A 2 2.38 2.35 6.32
N GLU A 3 1.87 1.38 7.08
CA GLU A 3 2.60 0.79 8.21
C GLU A 3 3.03 -0.67 7.96
N ARG A 4 2.32 -1.42 7.10
CA ARG A 4 2.52 -2.87 6.98
C ARG A 4 3.91 -3.26 6.46
N VAL A 5 4.36 -2.65 5.35
CA VAL A 5 5.69 -2.92 4.78
C VAL A 5 6.81 -2.53 5.75
N PRO A 6 6.80 -1.33 6.36
CA PRO A 6 7.75 -0.97 7.41
C PRO A 6 7.83 -1.95 8.56
N GLU A 7 6.69 -2.38 9.12
CA GLU A 7 6.68 -3.32 10.24
C GLU A 7 7.22 -4.70 9.85
N LEU A 8 6.84 -5.21 8.67
CA LEU A 8 7.38 -6.48 8.16
C LEU A 8 8.90 -6.41 7.91
N ALA A 9 9.39 -5.31 7.34
CA ALA A 9 10.82 -5.10 7.13
C ALA A 9 11.59 -5.04 8.45
N LYS A 10 11.03 -4.36 9.45
CA LYS A 10 11.58 -4.29 10.81
C LYS A 10 11.62 -5.66 11.49
N ASP A 11 10.54 -6.42 11.41
CA ASP A 11 10.46 -7.76 11.99
C ASP A 11 11.46 -8.71 11.33
N LEU A 12 11.54 -8.72 9.99
CA LEU A 12 12.50 -9.54 9.28
C LEU A 12 13.95 -9.15 9.63
N LYS A 13 14.27 -7.85 9.65
CA LYS A 13 15.59 -7.37 10.07
C LYS A 13 15.94 -7.88 11.48
N ARG A 14 14.99 -7.78 12.42
CA ARG A 14 15.16 -8.24 13.80
C ARG A 14 15.43 -9.74 13.86
N PHE A 15 14.73 -10.55 13.06
CA PHE A 15 14.99 -12.00 13.00
C PHE A 15 16.38 -12.31 12.46
N ILE A 16 16.79 -11.69 11.35
CA ILE A 16 18.11 -11.88 10.75
C ILE A 16 19.22 -11.56 11.78
N ASP A 17 19.08 -10.44 12.49
CA ASP A 17 20.02 -10.03 13.53
C ASP A 17 20.03 -11.02 14.71
N ALA A 18 18.85 -11.40 15.22
CA ALA A 18 18.72 -12.27 16.40
C ALA A 18 19.28 -13.68 16.18
N TYR A 19 19.16 -14.22 14.96
CA TYR A 19 19.71 -15.51 14.59
C TYR A 19 21.17 -15.42 14.11
N GLY A 20 21.80 -14.24 14.18
CA GLY A 20 23.22 -14.06 13.90
C GLY A 20 23.62 -14.41 12.46
N TYR A 21 22.74 -14.19 11.48
CA TYR A 21 22.98 -14.58 10.08
C TYR A 21 24.32 -14.06 9.53
N ALA A 22 24.72 -12.85 9.92
CA ALA A 22 26.01 -12.27 9.55
C ALA A 22 27.23 -13.10 9.97
N GLN A 23 27.09 -13.93 11.01
CA GLN A 23 28.18 -14.75 11.54
C GLN A 23 28.41 -16.03 10.74
N TRP A 24 27.40 -16.54 10.05
CA TRP A 24 27.47 -17.89 9.47
C TRP A 24 27.05 -17.99 8.01
N ILE A 25 26.36 -17.00 7.44
CA ILE A 25 25.82 -17.13 6.08
C ILE A 25 26.90 -17.35 5.01
N HIS A 26 28.09 -16.76 5.19
CA HIS A 26 29.23 -16.92 4.29
C HIS A 26 29.80 -18.36 4.28
N ASN A 27 29.54 -19.14 5.33
CA ASN A 27 29.89 -20.56 5.37
C ASN A 27 28.91 -21.43 4.55
N VAL A 28 27.74 -20.88 4.17
CA VAL A 28 26.71 -21.55 3.38
C VAL A 28 26.73 -21.06 1.93
N THR A 29 26.88 -19.76 1.70
CA THR A 29 26.93 -19.17 0.35
C THR A 29 27.69 -17.85 0.35
N ASN A 30 28.40 -17.57 -0.76
CA ASN A 30 29.02 -16.27 -1.03
C ASN A 30 28.28 -15.47 -2.12
N GLU A 31 27.19 -16.02 -2.67
CA GLU A 31 26.41 -15.36 -3.73
C GLU A 31 25.42 -14.32 -3.17
N PHE A 32 25.14 -14.38 -1.86
CA PHE A 32 24.16 -13.54 -1.22
C PHE A 32 24.78 -12.35 -0.49
N ASP A 33 24.47 -11.14 -0.93
CA ASP A 33 24.90 -9.90 -0.28
C ASP A 33 23.97 -9.53 0.89
N LEU A 34 24.29 -10.07 2.08
CA LEU A 34 23.52 -9.80 3.30
C LEU A 34 23.55 -8.32 3.70
N ASP A 35 24.68 -7.64 3.53
CA ASP A 35 24.81 -6.23 3.93
C ASP A 35 23.90 -5.33 3.07
N ASN A 36 23.80 -5.62 1.78
CA ASN A 36 22.89 -4.92 0.89
C ASN A 36 21.42 -5.21 1.22
N LEU A 37 21.07 -6.46 1.57
CA LEU A 37 19.74 -6.77 2.09
C LEU A 37 19.41 -5.93 3.33
N MET A 38 20.31 -5.87 4.31
CA MET A 38 20.07 -5.16 5.57
C MET A 38 19.89 -3.64 5.35
N LYS A 39 20.63 -3.06 4.41
CA LYS A 39 20.41 -1.67 3.95
C LYS A 39 19.03 -1.51 3.32
N GLY A 40 18.63 -2.44 2.45
CA GLY A 40 17.31 -2.47 1.82
C GLY A 40 16.17 -2.54 2.85
N LEU A 41 16.29 -3.42 3.85
CA LEU A 41 15.32 -3.51 4.94
C LEU A 41 15.25 -2.21 5.74
N GLY A 42 16.40 -1.58 6.03
CA GLY A 42 16.46 -0.26 6.66
C GLY A 42 15.72 0.82 5.86
N TRP A 43 15.85 0.82 4.53
CA TRP A 43 15.07 1.71 3.67
C TRP A 43 13.57 1.43 3.78
N PHE A 44 13.14 0.16 3.68
CA PHE A 44 11.72 -0.21 3.78
C PHE A 44 11.11 0.12 5.14
N MET A 45 11.86 0.03 6.23
CA MET A 45 11.43 0.47 7.57
C MET A 45 11.07 1.96 7.62
N SER A 46 11.73 2.78 6.80
CA SER A 46 11.43 4.22 6.66
C SER A 46 10.50 4.55 5.49
N SER A 47 10.13 3.54 4.69
CA SER A 47 9.30 3.72 3.51
C SER A 47 7.84 3.96 3.92
N GLY A 48 7.11 4.75 3.16
CA GLY A 48 5.70 4.97 3.46
C GLY A 48 5.02 5.84 2.43
N CYS A 49 3.75 5.50 2.12
CA CYS A 49 2.91 6.37 1.33
C CYS A 49 2.19 7.38 2.22
N ARG A 50 2.41 8.68 1.96
CA ARG A 50 1.67 9.77 2.63
C ARG A 50 0.17 9.77 2.26
N GLY A 51 -0.23 9.01 1.25
CA GLY A 51 -1.61 8.99 0.75
C GLY A 51 -1.88 10.14 -0.21
N CYS A 52 -2.86 9.96 -1.11
CA CYS A 52 -3.14 10.91 -2.19
C CYS A 52 -3.41 12.35 -1.69
N PRO A 53 -4.23 12.60 -0.64
CA PRO A 53 -4.50 13.96 -0.16
C PRO A 53 -3.27 14.68 0.40
N SER A 54 -2.28 13.93 0.89
CA SER A 54 -1.04 14.49 1.45
C SER A 54 0.14 14.43 0.45
N GLY A 55 -0.16 14.39 -0.85
CA GLY A 55 0.86 14.40 -1.90
C GLY A 55 1.66 13.09 -2.00
N GLY A 56 1.10 11.98 -1.55
CA GLY A 56 1.62 10.64 -1.83
C GLY A 56 1.24 10.13 -3.23
N GLY A 57 1.66 8.89 -3.53
CA GLY A 57 1.45 8.28 -4.84
C GLY A 57 2.43 8.82 -5.89
N MET A 58 2.14 8.55 -7.16
CA MET A 58 2.98 8.96 -8.29
C MET A 58 3.08 10.51 -8.38
N PRO A 59 4.27 11.08 -8.64
CA PRO A 59 4.44 12.53 -8.77
C PRO A 59 3.46 13.18 -9.76
N HIS A 60 3.31 12.62 -10.96
CA HIS A 60 2.41 13.09 -12.03
C HIS A 60 1.21 12.16 -12.20
N CYS A 61 0.34 12.12 -11.21
CA CYS A 61 -0.87 11.30 -11.24
C CYS A 61 -2.05 12.10 -11.81
N GLU A 62 -2.58 11.68 -12.96
CA GLU A 62 -3.72 12.35 -13.60
C GLU A 62 -4.99 12.42 -12.72
N VAL A 63 -5.19 11.46 -11.82
CA VAL A 63 -6.33 11.46 -10.88
C VAL A 63 -6.18 12.58 -9.86
N LYS A 64 -4.96 12.78 -9.37
CA LYS A 64 -4.64 13.82 -8.37
C LYS A 64 -4.80 15.21 -8.99
N GLU A 65 -4.28 15.39 -10.19
CA GLU A 65 -4.44 16.62 -10.98
C GLU A 65 -5.92 16.90 -11.28
N CYS A 66 -6.69 15.88 -11.65
CA CYS A 66 -8.12 16.00 -11.88
C CYS A 66 -8.90 16.41 -10.61
N CYS A 67 -8.59 15.82 -9.46
CA CYS A 67 -9.24 16.17 -8.19
C CYS A 67 -8.92 17.62 -7.79
N SER A 68 -7.62 17.98 -7.83
CA SER A 68 -7.16 19.33 -7.49
C SER A 68 -7.76 20.39 -8.42
N GLY A 69 -7.70 20.18 -9.73
CA GLY A 69 -8.26 21.10 -10.74
C GLY A 69 -9.79 21.26 -10.67
N ARG A 70 -10.48 20.35 -9.98
CA ARG A 70 -11.93 20.42 -9.73
C ARG A 70 -12.29 20.85 -8.30
N GLY A 71 -11.30 21.23 -7.49
CA GLY A 71 -11.51 21.63 -6.09
C GLY A 71 -12.10 20.50 -5.22
N LYS A 72 -11.72 19.25 -5.49
CA LYS A 72 -12.18 18.07 -4.75
C LYS A 72 -11.07 17.53 -3.86
N ASP A 73 -11.37 17.31 -2.58
CA ASP A 73 -10.40 16.74 -1.62
C ASP A 73 -10.02 15.29 -1.95
N ASN A 74 -10.97 14.54 -2.53
CA ASN A 74 -10.75 13.18 -2.98
C ASN A 74 -11.78 12.75 -4.04
N CYS A 75 -11.48 11.66 -4.74
CA CYS A 75 -12.32 11.13 -5.81
C CYS A 75 -13.68 10.60 -5.34
N TYR A 76 -13.84 10.22 -4.07
CA TYR A 76 -15.13 9.75 -3.53
C TYR A 76 -16.21 10.84 -3.47
N SER A 77 -15.81 12.11 -3.48
CA SER A 77 -16.73 13.25 -3.58
C SER A 77 -17.14 13.60 -5.01
N CYS A 78 -16.64 12.86 -6.01
CA CYS A 78 -16.95 13.07 -7.42
C CYS A 78 -18.19 12.26 -7.84
N ALA A 79 -19.19 12.93 -8.42
CA ALA A 79 -20.40 12.26 -8.91
C ALA A 79 -20.10 11.23 -10.02
N SER A 80 -19.04 11.45 -10.80
CA SER A 80 -18.60 10.54 -11.87
C SER A 80 -17.75 9.37 -11.36
N PHE A 81 -17.53 9.21 -10.05
CA PHE A 81 -16.71 8.15 -9.49
C PHE A 81 -17.03 6.75 -10.04
N PRO A 82 -18.31 6.30 -10.12
CA PRO A 82 -18.63 4.93 -10.53
C PRO A 82 -18.14 4.59 -11.94
N SER A 83 -18.21 5.55 -12.87
CA SER A 83 -17.85 5.36 -14.28
C SER A 83 -16.49 5.94 -14.66
N CYS A 84 -15.72 6.48 -13.70
CA CYS A 84 -14.47 7.17 -14.00
C CYS A 84 -13.35 6.21 -14.43
N GLN A 85 -12.92 6.32 -15.69
CA GLN A 85 -11.85 5.49 -16.27
C GLN A 85 -10.45 5.85 -15.73
N LYS A 86 -10.25 7.08 -15.24
CA LYS A 86 -8.96 7.48 -14.61
C LYS A 86 -8.64 6.69 -13.34
N LEU A 87 -9.66 6.01 -12.78
CA LEU A 87 -9.55 5.26 -11.54
C LEU A 87 -9.28 3.77 -11.73
N ILE A 88 -9.06 3.28 -12.95
CA ILE A 88 -8.87 1.83 -13.23
C ILE A 88 -7.82 1.21 -12.30
N TYR A 89 -6.61 1.81 -12.24
CA TYR A 89 -5.54 1.32 -11.38
C TYR A 89 -5.97 1.25 -9.91
N GLN A 90 -6.66 2.28 -9.42
CA GLN A 90 -7.09 2.34 -8.03
C GLN A 90 -8.21 1.34 -7.73
N LYS A 91 -9.11 1.08 -8.69
CA LYS A 91 -10.14 0.03 -8.59
C LYS A 91 -9.51 -1.35 -8.46
N GLN A 92 -8.52 -1.64 -9.31
CA GLN A 92 -7.81 -2.91 -9.34
C GLN A 92 -6.84 -3.11 -8.16
N THR A 93 -6.34 -2.04 -7.54
CA THR A 93 -5.30 -2.13 -6.49
C THR A 93 -5.84 -1.90 -5.08
N TYR A 94 -6.80 -0.98 -4.92
CA TYR A 94 -7.21 -0.47 -3.60
C TYR A 94 -8.68 -0.73 -3.25
N ARG A 95 -9.41 -1.55 -4.03
CA ARG A 95 -10.83 -1.86 -3.80
C ARG A 95 -11.67 -0.60 -3.57
N ILE A 96 -11.41 0.45 -4.36
CA ILE A 96 -12.02 1.76 -4.07
C ILE A 96 -13.54 1.76 -4.29
N ASP A 97 -14.09 0.84 -5.09
CA ASP A 97 -15.54 0.72 -5.28
C ASP A 97 -16.24 0.26 -3.99
N ASP A 98 -15.69 -0.74 -3.29
CA ASP A 98 -16.19 -1.17 -1.98
C ASP A 98 -16.11 -0.04 -0.95
N ASN A 99 -15.01 0.71 -0.98
CA ASN A 99 -14.84 1.87 -0.12
C ASN A 99 -15.87 2.96 -0.44
N TYR A 100 -16.13 3.24 -1.72
CA TYR A 100 -17.13 4.21 -2.13
C TYR A 100 -18.54 3.80 -1.68
N ALA A 101 -18.93 2.53 -1.87
CA ALA A 101 -20.20 2.00 -1.38
C ALA A 101 -20.33 2.17 0.16
N ARG A 102 -19.27 1.83 0.90
CA ARG A 102 -19.25 1.99 2.37
C ARG A 102 -19.32 3.45 2.80
N ILE A 103 -18.65 4.36 2.08
CA ILE A 103 -18.72 5.81 2.34
C ILE A 103 -20.14 6.33 2.09
N LYS A 104 -20.83 5.86 1.06
CA LYS A 104 -22.23 6.23 0.79
C LYS A 104 -23.19 5.76 1.88
N GLU A 105 -22.94 4.60 2.48
CA GLU A 105 -23.75 4.04 3.57
C GLU A 105 -23.48 4.74 4.92
N THR A 106 -22.21 5.00 5.23
CA THR A 106 -21.80 5.37 6.61
C THR A 106 -21.26 6.78 6.79
N GLY A 107 -20.99 7.49 5.68
CA GLY A 107 -20.30 8.77 5.67
C GLY A 107 -18.77 8.64 5.76
N TYR A 108 -18.07 9.63 5.18
CA TYR A 108 -16.62 9.63 5.04
C TYR A 108 -15.88 9.53 6.38
N GLU A 109 -16.29 10.31 7.38
CA GLU A 109 -15.66 10.34 8.71
C GLU A 109 -15.73 8.98 9.44
N LYS A 110 -16.88 8.30 9.36
CA LYS A 110 -17.04 6.99 9.97
C LYS A 110 -16.20 5.95 9.24
N TRP A 111 -16.21 5.97 7.90
CA TRP A 111 -15.35 5.12 7.08
C TRP A 111 -13.85 5.34 7.40
N MET A 112 -13.39 6.58 7.56
CA MET A 112 -12.00 6.90 7.93
C MET A 112 -11.60 6.27 9.28
N ARG A 113 -12.50 6.29 10.28
CA ARG A 113 -12.29 5.60 11.55
C ARG A 113 -12.23 4.08 11.39
N GLU A 114 -13.05 3.50 10.50
CA GLU A 114 -12.99 2.07 10.17
C GLU A 114 -11.67 1.70 9.51
N GLN A 115 -11.19 2.47 8.52
CA GLN A 115 -9.89 2.23 7.86
C GLN A 115 -8.71 2.37 8.82
N SER A 116 -8.79 3.32 9.75
CA SER A 116 -7.77 3.48 10.80
C SER A 116 -7.71 2.26 11.72
N ARG A 117 -8.87 1.70 12.11
CA ARG A 117 -8.93 0.46 12.91
C ARG A 117 -8.42 -0.76 12.15
N LYS A 118 -8.76 -0.88 10.86
CA LYS A 118 -8.24 -1.94 9.98
C LYS A 118 -6.71 -1.88 9.89
N SER A 119 -6.15 -0.69 9.63
CA SER A 119 -4.69 -0.52 9.54
C SER A 119 -3.97 -0.94 10.83
N LYS A 120 -4.50 -0.55 12.00
CA LYS A 120 -3.96 -0.97 13.30
C LYS A 120 -4.01 -2.48 13.55
N LYS A 121 -4.90 -3.21 12.87
CA LYS A 121 -4.98 -4.68 12.92
C LYS A 121 -4.12 -5.37 11.85
N GLY A 122 -3.25 -4.62 11.17
CA GLY A 122 -2.37 -5.16 10.13
C GLY A 122 -3.09 -5.42 8.80
N PHE A 123 -4.27 -4.83 8.56
CA PHE A 123 -4.96 -4.96 7.28
C PHE A 123 -4.13 -4.39 6.14
N ASP A 124 -4.06 -5.16 5.07
CA ASP A 124 -3.51 -4.78 3.78
C ASP A 124 -4.36 -5.39 2.65
N ASN A 125 -3.93 -5.18 1.40
CA ASN A 125 -4.66 -5.67 0.23
C ASN A 125 -4.01 -6.92 -0.38
N ILE A 126 -3.06 -7.59 0.28
CA ILE A 126 -2.23 -8.62 -0.37
C ILE A 126 -3.06 -9.76 -0.95
N GLU A 127 -4.01 -10.30 -0.18
CA GLU A 127 -4.89 -11.38 -0.64
C GLU A 127 -5.73 -10.98 -1.85
N TYR A 128 -6.22 -9.74 -1.87
CA TYR A 128 -6.97 -9.19 -2.99
C TYR A 128 -6.08 -9.04 -4.24
N LEU A 129 -4.87 -8.50 -4.08
CA LEU A 129 -3.92 -8.32 -5.17
C LEU A 129 -3.48 -9.67 -5.76
N GLU A 130 -3.23 -10.66 -4.91
CA GLU A 130 -2.88 -12.02 -5.34
C GLU A 130 -4.01 -12.69 -6.13
N GLN A 131 -5.26 -12.47 -5.75
CA GLN A 131 -6.42 -12.97 -6.49
C GLN A 131 -6.50 -12.32 -7.88
N THR A 132 -6.37 -11.00 -7.97
CA THR A 132 -6.38 -10.25 -9.23
C THR A 132 -5.29 -10.73 -10.18
N LEU A 133 -4.04 -10.87 -9.70
CA LEU A 133 -2.91 -11.37 -10.49
C LEU A 133 -3.13 -12.80 -11.01
N LYS A 134 -3.83 -13.66 -10.25
CA LYS A 134 -4.17 -15.03 -10.69
C LYS A 134 -5.21 -15.04 -11.79
N MET A 135 -6.11 -14.07 -11.84
CA MET A 135 -7.11 -13.94 -12.91
C MET A 135 -6.46 -13.44 -14.20
N GLU A 136 -5.60 -12.41 -14.12
CA GLU A 136 -4.88 -11.84 -15.28
C GLU A 136 -3.97 -12.85 -15.98
N LYS A 137 -3.42 -13.84 -15.24
CA LYS A 137 -2.57 -14.91 -15.82
C LYS A 137 -3.36 -16.05 -16.47
N ARG A 138 -4.68 -16.07 -16.35
CA ARG A 138 -5.57 -17.08 -16.94
C ARG A 138 -6.22 -16.63 -18.25
N GLU A 139 -6.04 -15.35 -18.61
CA GLU A 139 -6.45 -14.73 -19.88
C GLU A 139 -5.27 -14.71 -20.86
#